data_AF-A0A158DSD8-F1
#
_entry.id   AF-A0A158DSD8-F1
#
_cell.length_a   1.000
_cell.length_b   1.000
_cell.length_c   1.000
_cell.angle_alpha   90.00
_cell.angle_beta   90.00
_cell.angle_gamma   90.00
#
_symmetry.space_group_name_H-M   'P 1'
#
loop_
_entity.id
_entity.type
_entity.pdbx_description
1 polymer ?
#
loop_
_entity_poly.entity_id
_entity_poly.type
_entity_poly.pdbx_seq_one_letter_code
_entity_poly.pdbx_strand_id
1 'polypeptide(L)' 'MSDARDAAASLSYVEFHDLARALNLTLATSRKAQGKRNPSEMEPGTAEWHAVVEDFAADLVRYGCLLLLPMGSSANETD' A
#
# COMPACT_ATOMS: atom_id res chain seq x y z
N MET A 1 12.42 3.50 11.91
CA MET A 1 11.58 4.20 10.90
C MET A 1 12.37 4.64 9.66
N SER A 2 13.71 4.45 9.58
CA SER A 2 14.51 4.83 8.39
C SER A 2 14.37 3.82 7.23
N ASP A 3 14.37 2.53 7.54
CA ASP A 3 14.67 1.46 6.57
C ASP A 3 13.68 1.30 5.41
N ALA A 4 12.38 1.47 5.65
CA ALA A 4 11.36 1.31 4.60
C ALA A 4 11.43 2.42 3.54
N ARG A 5 11.81 3.62 3.96
CA ARG A 5 11.96 4.78 3.08
C ARG A 5 13.21 4.65 2.22
N ASP A 6 14.28 4.13 2.82
CA ASP A 6 15.57 3.91 2.16
C ASP A 6 15.50 2.74 1.16
N ALA A 7 14.74 1.69 1.47
CA ALA A 7 14.48 0.58 0.55
C ALA A 7 13.71 1.02 -0.71
N ALA A 8 12.65 1.81 -0.55
CA ALA A 8 11.90 2.36 -1.69
C ALA A 8 12.74 3.30 -2.57
N ALA A 9 13.71 4.00 -1.97
CA ALA A 9 14.63 4.90 -2.69
C ALA A 9 15.67 4.15 -3.54
N SER A 10 15.85 2.85 -3.33
CA SER A 10 16.81 2.01 -4.07
C SER A 10 16.23 1.31 -5.30
N LEU A 11 14.90 1.30 -5.45
CA LEU A 11 14.23 0.70 -6.60
C LEU A 11 14.43 1.56 -7.85
N SER A 12 14.64 0.91 -9.00
CA SER A 12 14.50 1.61 -10.27
C SER A 12 13.06 2.10 -10.45
N TYR A 13 12.87 3.14 -11.26
CA TYR A 13 11.54 3.70 -11.54
C TYR A 13 10.54 2.64 -12.02
N VAL A 14 11.00 1.66 -12.82
CA VAL A 14 10.17 0.57 -13.35
C VAL A 14 9.75 -0.38 -12.25
N GLU A 15 10.68 -0.79 -11.37
CA GLU A 15 10.36 -1.68 -10.25
C GLU A 15 9.42 -1.02 -9.24
N PHE A 16 9.64 0.28 -8.96
CA PHE A 16 8.73 1.05 -8.11
C PHE A 16 7.33 1.13 -8.72
N HIS A 17 7.23 1.39 -10.03
CA HIS A 17 5.96 1.46 -10.73
C HIS A 17 5.19 0.12 -10.68
N ASP A 18 5.88 -0.99 -10.93
CA ASP A 18 5.25 -2.32 -10.92
C ASP A 18 4.80 -2.72 -9.50
N LEU A 19 5.59 -2.39 -8.48
CA LEU A 19 5.21 -2.59 -7.08
C LEU A 19 3.99 -1.75 -6.70
N ALA A 20 3.98 -0.47 -7.07
CA ALA A 20 2.84 0.42 -6.82
C ALA A 20 1.56 -0.08 -7.50
N ARG A 21 1.68 -0.57 -8.74
CA ARG A 21 0.56 -1.16 -9.48
C ARG A 21 0.05 -2.43 -8.81
N ALA A 22 0.95 -3.32 -8.40
CA ALA A 22 0.59 -4.56 -7.71
C ALA A 22 -0.13 -4.26 -6.39
N LEU A 23 0.41 -3.35 -5.57
CA LEU A 23 -0.20 -2.93 -4.32
C LEU A 23 -1.62 -2.37 -4.54
N ASN A 24 -1.79 -1.47 -5.52
CA ASN A 24 -3.09 -0.90 -5.84
C ASN A 24 -4.13 -1.97 -6.20
N LEU A 25 -3.76 -2.96 -7.02
CA LEU A 25 -4.66 -4.05 -7.43
C LEU A 25 -5.02 -4.97 -6.26
N THR A 26 -4.04 -5.35 -5.45
CA THR A 26 -4.23 -6.20 -4.27
C THR A 26 -5.15 -5.51 -3.26
N LEU A 27 -4.94 -4.21 -3.02
CA LEU A 27 -5.77 -3.45 -2.12
C LEU A 27 -7.21 -3.35 -2.63
N ALA A 28 -7.41 -3.00 -3.91
CA ALA A 28 -8.74 -2.89 -4.50
C ALA A 28 -9.53 -4.20 -4.39
N THR A 29 -8.86 -5.33 -4.63
CA THR A 29 -9.43 -6.68 -4.48
C THR A 29 -9.80 -6.98 -3.04
N SER A 30 -8.91 -6.65 -2.09
CA SER A 30 -9.13 -6.87 -0.65
C SER A 30 -10.30 -6.03 -0.13
N ARG A 31 -10.39 -4.76 -0.52
CA ARG A 31 -11.49 -3.87 -0.17
C ARG A 31 -12.83 -4.38 -0.68
N LYS A 32 -12.87 -4.86 -1.93
CA LYS A 32 -14.06 -5.48 -2.50
C LYS A 32 -14.51 -6.72 -1.70
N ALA A 33 -13.57 -7.57 -1.28
CA ALA A 33 -13.86 -8.73 -0.44
C ALA A 33 -14.41 -8.35 0.95
N GLN A 34 -14.04 -7.18 1.47
CA GLN A 34 -14.56 -6.62 2.72
C GLN A 34 -15.89 -5.87 2.56
N GLY A 35 -16.42 -5.76 1.33
CA GLY A 35 -17.62 -4.96 1.05
C GLY A 35 -17.37 -3.44 1.07
N LYS A 36 -16.11 -3.00 1.09
CA LYS A 36 -15.75 -1.58 0.96
C LYS A 36 -15.74 -1.18 -0.52
N ARG A 37 -16.15 0.07 -0.80
CA ARG A 37 -16.07 0.66 -2.15
C ARG A 37 -14.66 1.13 -2.49
N ASN A 38 -14.35 1.14 -3.78
CA ASN A 38 -13.11 1.64 -4.35
C ASN A 38 -13.34 2.95 -5.09
N PRO A 39 -12.33 3.83 -5.21
CA PRO A 39 -12.46 5.09 -5.94
C PRO A 39 -12.93 4.91 -7.40
N SER A 40 -12.58 3.80 -8.04
CA SER A 40 -12.98 3.48 -9.43
C SER A 40 -14.46 3.13 -9.59
N GLU A 41 -15.20 2.93 -8.50
CA GLU A 41 -16.62 2.56 -8.51
C GLU A 41 -17.53 3.80 -8.31
N MET A 42 -16.94 4.99 -8.31
CA MET A 42 -17.57 6.25 -7.89
C MET A 42 -17.30 7.32 -8.94
N GLU A 43 -18.22 8.28 -9.07
CA GLU A 43 -18.02 9.42 -9.97
C GLU A 43 -16.92 10.35 -9.41
N PRO A 44 -15.83 10.60 -10.17
CA PRO A 44 -14.74 11.44 -9.72
C PRO A 44 -15.16 12.86 -9.35
N GLY A 45 -14.54 13.44 -8.31
CA GLY A 45 -14.78 14.82 -7.88
C GLY A 45 -16.04 15.03 -7.03
N THR A 46 -16.85 13.99 -6.80
CA THR A 46 -17.94 14.04 -5.82
C THR A 46 -17.41 13.98 -4.39
N ALA A 47 -18.16 14.52 -3.42
CA ALA A 47 -17.80 14.41 -2.00
C ALA A 47 -17.65 12.95 -1.54
N GLU A 48 -18.49 12.07 -2.10
CA GLU A 48 -18.45 10.63 -1.84
C GLU A 48 -17.18 9.98 -2.38
N TRP A 49 -16.74 10.36 -3.59
CA TRP A 49 -15.47 9.94 -4.15
C TRP A 49 -14.28 10.40 -3.30
N HIS A 50 -14.28 11.66 -2.85
CA HIS A 50 -13.23 12.18 -1.98
C HIS A 50 -13.11 11.38 -0.66
N ALA A 51 -14.24 11.08 -0.01
CA ALA A 51 -14.24 10.26 1.20
C ALA A 51 -13.69 8.84 0.95
N VAL A 52 -14.04 8.22 -0.18
CA VAL A 52 -13.53 6.89 -0.56
C VAL A 52 -12.04 6.94 -0.91
N VAL A 53 -11.54 8.01 -1.53
CA VAL A 53 -10.11 8.22 -1.81
C VAL A 53 -9.31 8.34 -0.51
N GLU A 54 -9.79 9.09 0.47
CA GLU A 54 -9.13 9.23 1.77
C GLU A 54 -9.03 7.89 2.50
N ASP A 55 -10.11 7.11 2.54
CA ASP A 55 -10.11 5.77 3.15
C ASP A 55 -9.21 4.79 2.37
N PHE A 56 -9.19 4.86 1.03
CA PHE A 56 -8.29 4.06 0.21
C PHE A 56 -6.81 4.42 0.45
N ALA A 57 -6.49 5.72 0.58
CA ALA A 57 -5.14 6.19 0.88
C ALA A 57 -4.67 5.75 2.27
N ALA A 58 -5.57 5.77 3.28
CA ALA A 58 -5.27 5.26 4.61
C ALA A 58 -4.93 3.77 4.58
N ASP A 59 -5.67 2.97 3.80
CA ASP A 59 -5.34 1.56 3.59
C ASP A 59 -3.99 1.39 2.87
N LEU A 60 -3.69 2.18 1.83
CA LEU A 60 -2.39 2.14 1.13
C LEU A 60 -1.22 2.38 2.09
N VAL A 61 -1.31 3.35 2.99
CA VAL A 61 -0.26 3.60 4.00
C VAL A 61 -0.12 2.39 4.92
N ARG A 62 -1.24 1.84 5.40
CA ARG A 62 -1.25 0.67 6.28
C ARG A 62 -0.59 -0.55 5.65
N TYR A 63 -0.92 -0.86 4.39
CA TYR A 63 -0.36 -2.00 3.67
C TYR A 63 1.05 -1.74 3.14
N GLY A 64 1.36 -0.51 2.71
CA GLY A 64 2.70 -0.11 2.30
C GLY A 64 3.71 -0.25 3.45
N CYS A 65 3.32 0.11 4.67
CA CYS A 65 4.14 -0.18 5.85
C CYS A 65 4.36 -1.68 6.05
N LEU A 66 3.35 -2.53 5.86
CA LEU A 66 3.52 -3.98 6.02
C LEU A 66 4.43 -4.61 4.95
N LEU A 67 4.39 -4.10 3.72
CA LEU A 67 5.18 -4.63 2.60
C LEU A 67 6.61 -4.10 2.53
N LEU A 68 6.88 -2.93 3.13
CA LEU A 68 8.19 -2.28 3.14
C LEU A 68 8.92 -2.42 4.48
N LEU A 69 8.29 -3.00 5.50
CA LEU A 69 9.02 -3.41 6.71
C LEU A 69 9.83 -4.66 6.37
N PRO A 70 11.16 -4.68 6.62
CA PRO A 70 11.90 -5.92 6.58
C PRO A 70 11.25 -6.85 7.62
N MET A 71 10.67 -7.96 7.14
CA MET A 71 10.34 -9.09 8.01
C MET A 71 11.55 -9.35 8.89
N GLY A 72 11.35 -9.22 10.20
CA GLY A 72 12.42 -9.01 11.17
C GLY A 72 13.65 -9.86 10.91
N SER A 73 14.80 -9.20 10.91
CA SER A 73 16.08 -9.85 11.16
C SER A 73 15.90 -10.76 12.38
N SER A 74 15.96 -12.07 12.15
CA SER A 74 16.18 -13.08 13.18
C SER A 74 17.59 -12.88 13.74
N ALA A 75 17.80 -11.77 14.44
CA ALA A 75 18.96 -11.56 15.26
C ALA A 75 18.62 -12.10 16.65
N ASN A 76 19.19 -13.27 16.94
CA ASN A 76 19.98 -13.56 18.14
C ASN A 76 19.59 -14.88 18.82
N GLU A 77 20.37 -15.93 18.55
CA GLU A 77 20.82 -16.88 19.58
C GLU A 77 22.11 -17.53 19.06
N THR A 78 23.20 -16.77 19.16
CA THR A 78 24.56 -17.34 19.21
C THR A 78 24.80 -17.89 20.60
N ASP A 79 24.98 -19.21 20.70
CA ASP A 79 25.87 -19.85 21.68
C ASP A 79 27.34 -19.59 21.32
#